data_AF-A0A961AZQ6-F1
#
_entry.id   AF-A0A961AZQ6-F1
#
_cell.length_a   1.000
_cell.length_b   1.000
_cell.length_c   1.000
_cell.angle_alpha   90.00
_cell.angle_beta   90.00
_cell.angle_gamma   90.00
#
_symmetry.space_group_name_H-M   'P 1'
#
loop_
_entity.id
_entity.type
_entity.pdbx_description
1 polymer ?
#
loop_
_entity_poly.entity_id
_entity_poly.type
_entity_poly.pdbx_seq_one_letter_code
_entity_poly.pdbx_strand_id
1 'polypeptide(L)'
;VSPELTGRILFGEPVTSASLDRLEREGALVKRTCLTGEYSHEDFREYYGPEAVVLFVLRANGHLSIPTGDPVNCREGDCLIALVKEPNLDPARKDNVDV
;
A
#
# COMPACT_ATOMS: atom_id res chain seq x y z
N VAL A 1 -25.85 -19.64 -10.98
CA VAL A 1 -24.50 -19.27 -10.49
C VAL A 1 -24.30 -20.06 -9.20
N SER A 2 -23.31 -20.95 -9.13
CA SER A 2 -23.10 -21.80 -7.94
C SER A 2 -22.64 -20.95 -6.76
N PRO A 3 -23.20 -21.13 -5.55
CA PRO A 3 -22.84 -20.36 -4.36
C PRO A 3 -21.40 -20.61 -3.86
N GLU A 4 -20.73 -21.65 -4.36
CA GLU A 4 -19.39 -22.09 -3.95
C GLU A 4 -18.22 -21.29 -4.59
N LEU A 5 -18.49 -20.41 -5.56
CA LEU A 5 -17.49 -19.49 -6.13
C LEU A 5 -17.61 -18.09 -5.52
N THR A 6 -17.46 -17.95 -4.20
CA THR A 6 -17.32 -16.64 -3.55
C THR A 6 -15.85 -16.34 -3.27
N GLY A 7 -15.15 -15.82 -4.28
CA GLY A 7 -13.80 -15.27 -4.08
C GLY A 7 -13.86 -13.96 -3.30
N ARG A 8 -12.82 -13.67 -2.50
CA ARG A 8 -12.65 -12.33 -1.91
C ARG A 8 -11.91 -11.45 -2.91
N ILE A 9 -12.36 -10.20 -3.08
CA ILE A 9 -11.66 -9.21 -3.90
C ILE A 9 -10.32 -8.89 -3.22
N LEU A 10 -9.23 -9.03 -3.97
CA LEU A 10 -7.88 -8.75 -3.48
C LEU A 10 -7.57 -7.25 -3.53
N PHE A 11 -6.78 -6.78 -2.57
CA PHE A 11 -6.20 -5.44 -2.49
C PHE A 11 -7.19 -4.28 -2.34
N GLY A 12 -8.49 -4.59 -2.25
CA GLY A 12 -9.57 -3.61 -2.21
C GLY A 12 -10.01 -3.15 -3.59
N GLU A 13 -11.18 -2.54 -3.67
CA GLU A 13 -11.69 -1.95 -4.91
C GLU A 13 -11.03 -0.59 -5.18
N PRO A 14 -10.74 -0.22 -6.45
CA PRO A 14 -11.00 -0.96 -7.69
C PRO A 14 -9.73 -1.59 -8.31
N VAL A 15 -8.94 -2.35 -7.55
CA VAL A 15 -7.70 -2.94 -8.08
C VAL A 15 -8.02 -4.09 -9.06
N THR A 16 -7.53 -3.98 -10.29
CA THR A 16 -7.66 -4.97 -11.38
C THR A 16 -6.29 -5.31 -11.96
N SER A 17 -6.20 -6.40 -12.74
CA SER A 17 -4.98 -6.73 -13.50
C SER A 17 -4.52 -5.55 -14.37
N ALA A 18 -5.45 -4.96 -15.13
CA ALA A 18 -5.14 -3.85 -16.03
C ALA A 18 -4.64 -2.60 -15.27
N SER A 19 -5.15 -2.33 -14.07
CA SER A 19 -4.64 -1.21 -13.26
C SER A 19 -3.25 -1.48 -12.69
N LEU A 20 -2.94 -2.74 -12.33
CA LEU A 20 -1.59 -3.11 -11.88
C LEU A 20 -0.59 -2.98 -13.03
N ASP A 21 -0.92 -3.49 -14.21
CA ASP A 21 -0.09 -3.37 -15.42
C ASP A 21 0.12 -1.90 -15.83
N ARG A 22 -0.89 -1.05 -15.60
CA ARG A 22 -0.77 0.39 -15.82
C ARG A 22 0.22 1.01 -14.83
N LEU A 23 0.07 0.75 -13.53
CA LEU A 23 0.95 1.28 -12.49
C LEU A 23 2.41 0.87 -12.71
N GLU A 24 2.65 -0.40 -13.06
CA GLU A 24 3.99 -0.89 -13.38
C GLU A 24 4.59 -0.15 -14.58
N ARG A 25 3.84 0.01 -15.68
CA ARG A 25 4.28 0.81 -16.84
C ARG A 25 4.50 2.29 -16.54
N GLU A 26 3.82 2.83 -15.53
CA GLU A 26 4.00 4.20 -15.05
C GLU A 26 5.18 4.34 -14.06
N GLY A 27 5.95 3.27 -13.86
CA GLY A 27 7.17 3.26 -13.06
C GLY A 27 6.95 2.92 -11.59
N ALA A 28 5.79 2.36 -11.23
CA ALA A 28 5.59 1.84 -9.87
C ALA A 28 6.51 0.64 -9.60
N LEU A 29 7.02 0.55 -8.38
CA LEU A 29 7.94 -0.49 -7.92
C LEU A 29 7.35 -1.18 -6.70
N VAL A 30 7.68 -2.47 -6.54
CA VAL A 30 7.35 -3.20 -5.33
C VAL A 30 8.34 -2.80 -4.24
N LYS A 31 7.83 -2.30 -3.12
CA LYS A 31 8.61 -1.92 -1.94
C LYS A 31 8.11 -2.59 -0.68
N ARG A 32 9.06 -2.84 0.24
CA ARG A 32 8.78 -3.23 1.61
C ARG A 32 8.93 -2.00 2.51
N THR A 33 7.89 -1.66 3.25
CA THR A 33 7.87 -0.55 4.21
C THR A 33 7.44 -1.07 5.57
N CYS A 34 8.31 -0.98 6.56
CA CYS A 34 8.00 -1.44 7.92
C CYS A 34 7.43 -0.28 8.75
N LEU A 35 6.34 -0.57 9.44
CA LEU A 35 5.67 0.36 10.32
C LEU A 35 6.37 0.35 11.67
N THR A 36 6.66 1.54 12.19
CA THR A 36 7.32 1.76 13.47
C THR A 36 6.44 2.66 14.34
N GLY A 37 6.79 2.86 15.61
CA GLY A 37 6.11 3.86 16.44
C GLY A 37 6.17 5.29 15.89
N GLU A 38 7.11 5.58 14.97
CA GLU A 38 7.30 6.88 14.32
C GLU A 38 6.75 6.93 12.88
N TYR A 39 6.41 5.78 12.29
CA TYR A 39 5.94 5.69 10.90
C TYR A 39 4.77 4.73 10.80
N SER A 40 3.58 5.31 10.75
CA SER A 40 2.30 4.62 10.74
C SER A 40 1.83 4.26 9.32
N HIS A 41 0.72 3.51 9.25
CA HIS A 41 0.06 3.26 7.97
C HIS A 41 -0.53 4.53 7.35
N GLU A 42 -0.90 5.52 8.17
CA GLU A 42 -1.38 6.81 7.68
C GLU A 42 -0.24 7.59 7.01
N ASP A 43 0.94 7.63 7.63
CA ASP A 43 2.14 8.25 7.05
C ASP A 43 2.52 7.59 5.71
N PHE A 44 2.38 6.26 5.63
CA PHE A 44 2.56 5.52 4.38
C PHE A 44 1.60 5.99 3.28
N ARG A 45 0.31 6.17 3.62
CA ARG A 45 -0.72 6.61 2.67
C ARG A 45 -0.55 8.08 2.29
N GLU A 46 -0.10 8.93 3.20
CA GLU A 46 0.22 10.33 2.91
C GLU A 46 1.45 10.44 1.98
N TYR A 47 2.49 9.66 2.25
CA TYR A 47 3.73 9.71 1.48
C TYR A 47 3.58 9.19 0.05
N TYR A 48 3.01 8.00 -0.13
CA TYR A 48 2.86 7.40 -1.47
C TYR A 48 1.54 7.76 -2.17
N GLY A 49 0.59 8.34 -1.43
CA GLY A 49 -0.71 8.71 -1.96
C GLY A 49 -1.69 7.54 -2.11
N PRO A 50 -2.92 7.83 -2.55
CA PRO A 50 -4.01 6.85 -2.63
C PRO A 50 -3.80 5.78 -3.70
N GLU A 51 -2.93 6.02 -4.70
CA GLU A 51 -2.61 5.07 -5.77
C GLU A 51 -1.68 3.93 -5.31
N ALA A 52 -1.08 4.03 -4.12
CA ALA A 52 -0.31 2.96 -3.53
C ALA A 52 -1.19 1.73 -3.29
N VAL A 53 -0.78 0.57 -3.84
CA VAL A 53 -1.51 -0.69 -3.68
C VAL A 53 -0.76 -1.59 -2.70
N VAL A 54 -1.33 -1.83 -1.53
CA VAL A 54 -0.78 -2.79 -0.57
C VAL A 54 -1.13 -4.20 -1.05
N LEU A 55 -0.10 -4.97 -1.44
CA LEU A 55 -0.24 -6.34 -1.93
C LEU A 55 -0.23 -7.34 -0.78
N PHE A 56 0.62 -7.12 0.22
CA PHE A 56 0.73 -7.98 1.39
C PHE A 56 1.04 -7.18 2.64
N VAL A 57 0.64 -7.73 3.79
CA VAL A 57 1.07 -7.30 5.12
C VAL A 57 1.80 -8.44 5.78
N LEU A 58 3.13 -8.30 5.92
CA LEU A 58 3.94 -9.19 6.73
C LEU A 58 3.80 -8.76 8.19
N ARG A 59 3.14 -9.58 8.99
CA ARG A 59 2.91 -9.31 10.41
C ARG A 59 4.19 -9.44 11.21
N ALA A 60 4.27 -8.77 12.35
CA ALA A 60 5.41 -8.88 13.26
C ALA A 60 5.72 -10.33 13.70
N ASN A 61 4.70 -11.20 13.72
CA ASN A 61 4.85 -12.63 14.02
C ASN A 61 5.27 -13.50 12.81
N GLY A 62 5.58 -12.89 11.67
CA GLY A 62 5.97 -13.57 10.43
C GLY A 62 4.81 -14.05 9.56
N HIS A 63 3.55 -13.86 9.97
CA HIS A 63 2.39 -14.25 9.18
C HIS A 63 2.19 -13.29 7.99
N LEU A 64 2.03 -13.81 6.78
CA LEU A 64 1.70 -12.99 5.61
C LEU A 64 0.19 -12.91 5.44
N SER A 65 -0.36 -11.69 5.40
CA SER A 65 -1.78 -11.44 5.16
C SER A 65 -1.96 -10.75 3.81
N ILE A 66 -2.98 -11.13 3.06
CA ILE A 66 -3.34 -10.48 1.79
C ILE A 66 -4.52 -9.55 2.07
N PRO A 67 -4.39 -8.23 1.84
CA PRO A 67 -5.51 -7.31 1.90
C PRO A 67 -6.65 -7.75 0.99
N THR A 68 -7.88 -7.66 1.49
CA THR A 68 -9.10 -7.86 0.70
C THR A 68 -9.95 -6.59 0.76
N GLY A 69 -11.19 -6.61 0.28
CA GLY A 69 -12.13 -5.48 0.41
C GLY A 69 -12.48 -5.04 1.85
N ASP A 70 -11.91 -5.69 2.87
CA ASP A 70 -12.08 -5.30 4.27
C ASP A 70 -10.99 -4.28 4.67
N PRO A 71 -11.26 -3.41 5.66
CA PRO A 71 -10.24 -2.53 6.20
C PRO A 71 -9.00 -3.29 6.69
N VAL A 72 -7.82 -2.88 6.22
CA VAL A 72 -6.55 -3.45 6.67
C VAL A 72 -6.17 -2.81 8.00
N ASN A 73 -6.18 -3.59 9.08
CA ASN A 73 -5.70 -3.13 10.38
C ASN A 73 -4.19 -3.41 10.49
N CYS A 74 -3.37 -2.42 10.14
CA CYS A 74 -1.92 -2.47 10.25
C CYS A 74 -1.46 -2.00 11.64
N ARG A 75 -0.40 -2.61 12.18
CA ARG A 75 0.14 -2.28 13.50
C ARG A 75 1.64 -1.99 13.42
N GLU A 76 2.16 -1.33 14.45
CA GLU A 76 3.61 -1.22 14.64
C GLU A 76 4.27 -2.61 14.59
N GLY A 77 5.40 -2.69 13.90
CA GLY A 77 6.14 -3.94 13.66
C GLY A 77 5.67 -4.72 12.43
N ASP A 78 4.50 -4.41 11.86
CA ASP A 78 4.10 -4.96 10.56
C ASP A 78 4.91 -4.32 9.44
N CYS A 79 5.11 -5.04 8.33
CA CYS A 79 5.66 -4.48 7.10
C CYS A 79 4.69 -4.64 5.94
N LEU A 80 4.46 -3.55 5.22
CA LEU A 80 3.68 -3.51 4.00
C LEU A 80 4.58 -3.89 2.82
N ILE A 81 4.12 -4.81 1.98
CA ILE A 81 4.69 -5.07 0.67
C ILE A 81 3.70 -4.47 -0.33
N ALA A 82 4.11 -3.39 -0.98
CA ALA A 82 3.21 -2.56 -1.77
C ALA A 82 3.81 -2.19 -3.13
N LEU A 83 2.93 -2.08 -4.13
CA LEU A 83 3.25 -1.46 -5.40
C LEU A 83 3.08 0.06 -5.23
N VAL A 84 4.17 0.80 -5.35
CA VAL A 84 4.21 2.24 -5.08
C VAL A 84 4.96 2.99 -6.16
N LYS A 85 4.49 4.19 -6.47
CA LYS A 85 5.25 5.15 -7.28
C LYS A 85 6.00 6.07 -6.33
N GLU A 86 7.26 6.38 -6.62
CA GLU A 86 7.97 7.38 -5.82
C GLU A 86 7.21 8.70 -5.91
N PRO A 87 6.86 9.32 -4.78
CA PRO A 87 6.28 10.65 -4.82
C PRO A 87 7.30 11.56 -5.52
N ASN A 88 6.84 12.28 -6.54
CA ASN A 88 7.62 13.35 -7.13
C ASN A 88 7.70 14.45 -6.09
N LEU A 89 8.66 14.32 -5.17
CA LEU A 89 9.02 15.35 -4.22
C LEU A 89 9.65 16.46 -5.05
N ASP A 90 8.80 17.33 -5.60
CA ASP A 90 9.24 18.55 -6.25
C ASP A 90 10.18 19.26 -5.27
N PRO A 91 11.48 19.36 -5.57
CA PRO A 91 12.48 19.83 -4.60
C PRO A 91 12.20 21.25 -4.09
N ALA A 92 11.32 22.00 -4.77
CA ALA A 92 10.86 23.33 -4.36
C ALA A 92 9.89 23.34 -3.16
N ARG A 93 9.37 22.19 -2.70
CA ARG A 93 8.46 22.09 -1.54
C ARG A 93 9.17 21.75 -0.22
N LYS A 94 10.47 22.04 -0.10
CA LYS A 94 11.23 21.87 1.17
C LYS A 94 11.44 23.16 1.96
N ASP A 95 11.10 24.32 1.41
CA ASP A 95 11.47 25.61 2.01
C ASP A 95 10.35 26.34 2.77
N ASN A 96 9.19 25.71 2.98
CA ASN A 96 8.11 26.29 3.80
C ASN A 96 7.82 25.42 5.03
N VAL A 97 8.80 25.29 5.91
CA VAL A 97 8.56 25.04 7.33
C VAL A 97 9.39 26.06 8.12
N ASP A 98 8.93 27.30 8.09
CA ASP A 98 9.25 28.33 9.07
C ASP A 98 8.17 28.31 10.14
N VAL A 99 8.48 27.82 11.35
CA VAL A 99 8.11 28.41 12.66
C VAL A 99 9.16 28.02 13.69
#